data_AF-A0A929CIY9-F1
#
_entry.id   AF-A0A929CIY9-F1
#
_cell.length_a   1.000
_cell.length_b   1.000
_cell.length_c   1.000
_cell.angle_alpha   90.00
_cell.angle_beta   90.00
_cell.angle_gamma   90.00
#
_symmetry.space_group_name_H-M   'P 1'
#
loop_
_entity.id
_entity.type
_entity.pdbx_description
1 polymer ?
#
loop_
_entity_poly.entity_id
_entity_poly.type
_entity_poly.pdbx_seq_one_letter_code
_entity_poly.pdbx_strand_id
1 'polypeptide(L)'
;MQYPKNLLAQTLIQLCKAKEIKHVIISPGSRNAPLTIGFTNDSFFKCFSIVDERCAAFFALGIVQQLKEPVALVCTSGSALLNYYPAVAEAFYSDLSLVVLSADRPEHLIGIGDGQTINQKNVFKNHILYSANLIEDNQEQNEIEINAAINFAIVNKGPVHINVPFNEPLYELVEELSVKPKVEVSKTIHSNIISEVLDELVHIWNSSKRKMVLIGVNHPNQIEQKWLDAFAKDDSVIVFT
;
A
#
# COMPACT_ATOMS: atom_id res chain seq x y z
N MET A 1 22.43 6.77 14.66
CA MET A 1 21.03 6.74 14.18
C MET A 1 20.18 6.40 15.39
N GLN A 2 19.11 7.15 15.67
CA GLN A 2 18.25 6.88 16.84
C GLN A 2 16.97 6.18 16.37
N TYR A 3 16.59 5.11 17.07
CA TYR A 3 15.42 4.30 16.76
C TYR A 3 14.36 4.47 17.86
N PRO A 4 13.06 4.34 17.55
CA PRO A 4 12.03 4.26 18.58
C PRO A 4 12.29 3.02 19.45
N LYS A 5 12.11 3.12 20.77
CA LYS A 5 12.26 1.97 21.68
C LYS A 5 11.19 0.89 21.43
N ASN A 6 10.04 1.27 20.90
CA ASN A 6 8.94 0.35 20.63
C ASN A 6 9.31 -0.69 19.56
N LEU A 7 9.32 -1.97 19.94
CA LEU A 7 9.75 -3.09 19.09
C LEU A 7 8.85 -3.27 17.86
N LEU A 8 7.54 -3.08 18.03
CA LEU A 8 6.57 -3.19 16.94
C LEU A 8 6.81 -2.12 15.87
N ALA A 9 7.08 -0.88 16.29
CA ALA A 9 7.45 0.21 15.39
C ALA A 9 8.76 -0.10 14.65
N GLN A 10 9.81 -0.55 15.35
CA GLN A 10 11.06 -0.94 14.70
C GLN A 10 10.83 -2.01 13.64
N THR A 11 10.03 -3.03 13.97
CA THR A 11 9.72 -4.16 13.09
C THR A 11 9.05 -3.73 11.80
N LEU A 12 7.99 -2.93 11.92
CA LEU A 12 7.26 -2.41 10.78
C LEU A 12 8.16 -1.57 9.87
N ILE A 13 8.96 -0.68 10.45
CA ILE A 13 9.85 0.21 9.68
C ILE A 13 10.93 -0.60 8.96
N GLN A 14 11.55 -1.58 9.62
CA GLN A 14 12.55 -2.43 8.97
C GLN A 14 11.93 -3.29 7.84
N LEU A 15 10.70 -3.79 8.01
CA LEU A 15 10.00 -4.51 6.94
C LEU A 15 9.60 -3.60 5.77
N CYS A 16 9.17 -2.35 6.04
CA CYS A 16 8.95 -1.35 4.99
C CYS A 16 10.23 -1.08 4.19
N LYS A 17 11.36 -0.92 4.89
CA LYS A 17 12.69 -0.72 4.27
C LYS A 17 13.10 -1.92 3.41
N ALA A 18 13.00 -3.12 3.97
CA ALA A 18 13.38 -4.36 3.27
C ALA A 18 12.49 -4.67 2.05
N LYS A 19 11.28 -4.11 2.00
CA LYS A 19 10.34 -4.23 0.87
C LYS A 19 10.35 -2.99 -0.03
N GLU A 20 11.40 -2.18 0.05
CA GLU A 20 11.66 -1.03 -0.82
C GLU A 20 10.56 0.05 -0.80
N ILE A 21 9.82 0.20 0.31
CA ILE A 21 8.89 1.32 0.48
C ILE A 21 9.70 2.57 0.81
N LYS A 22 10.02 3.35 -0.22
CA LYS A 22 10.90 4.53 -0.09
C LYS A 22 10.17 5.80 0.33
N HIS A 23 8.92 5.99 -0.10
CA HIS A 23 8.18 7.23 0.11
C HIS A 23 7.17 7.05 1.25
N VAL A 24 7.23 7.95 2.24
CA VAL A 24 6.38 7.90 3.44
C VAL A 24 5.73 9.26 3.66
N ILE A 25 4.41 9.29 3.64
CA ILE A 25 3.61 10.51 3.81
C ILE A 25 3.01 10.46 5.22
N ILE A 26 3.37 11.43 6.03
CA ILE A 26 3.11 11.44 7.47
C ILE A 26 2.16 12.58 7.81
N SER A 27 0.99 12.20 8.30
CA SER A 27 0.06 13.12 8.94
C SER A 27 0.39 13.19 10.44
N PRO A 28 0.77 14.37 10.97
CA PRO A 28 1.29 14.49 12.34
C PRO A 28 0.29 14.07 13.42
N GLY A 29 0.79 13.43 14.48
CA GLY A 29 0.01 13.18 15.69
C GLY A 29 0.85 12.54 16.79
N SER A 30 0.28 12.40 17.99
CA SER A 30 1.04 11.86 19.12
C SER A 30 1.16 10.34 19.06
N ARG A 31 0.10 9.61 18.68
CA ARG A 31 0.08 8.14 18.77
C ARG A 31 1.00 7.48 17.74
N ASN A 32 1.19 8.10 16.58
CA ASN A 32 2.11 7.67 15.53
C ASN A 32 3.55 8.21 15.71
N ALA A 33 3.88 8.80 16.86
CA ALA A 33 5.24 9.27 17.16
C ALA A 33 6.32 8.17 16.98
N PRO A 34 6.15 6.91 17.45
CA PRO A 34 7.15 5.86 17.24
C PRO A 34 7.47 5.63 15.75
N LEU A 35 6.45 5.63 14.90
CA LEU A 35 6.61 5.47 13.45
C LEU A 35 7.25 6.70 12.82
N THR A 36 6.76 7.89 13.17
CA THR A 36 7.26 9.15 12.64
C THR A 36 8.75 9.31 12.92
N ILE A 37 9.18 9.05 14.16
CA ILE A 37 10.58 9.10 14.58
C ILE A 37 11.42 8.12 13.75
N GLY A 38 11.01 6.85 13.68
CA GLY A 38 11.82 5.84 13.01
C GLY A 38 11.91 6.03 11.49
N PHE A 39 10.85 6.50 10.83
CA PHE A 39 10.91 6.83 9.39
C PHE A 39 11.77 8.07 9.12
N THR A 40 11.62 9.14 9.91
CA THR A 40 12.34 10.40 9.67
C THR A 40 13.82 10.35 10.05
N ASN A 41 14.21 9.49 10.98
CA ASN A 41 15.61 9.28 11.35
C ASN A 41 16.38 8.35 10.40
N ASP A 42 15.71 7.77 9.38
CA ASP A 42 16.34 6.90 8.40
C ASP A 42 16.39 7.51 7.00
N SER A 43 17.62 7.79 6.54
CA SER A 43 17.90 8.43 5.25
C SER A 43 17.48 7.62 4.04
N PHE A 44 17.14 6.34 4.22
CA PHE A 44 16.51 5.55 3.18
C PHE A 44 15.13 6.10 2.78
N PHE A 45 14.35 6.56 3.75
CA PHE A 45 12.99 7.05 3.50
C PHE A 45 12.98 8.51 3.08
N LYS A 46 12.16 8.80 2.08
CA LYS A 46 11.77 10.16 1.73
C LYS A 46 10.45 10.49 2.41
N CYS A 47 10.53 11.21 3.52
CA CYS A 47 9.37 11.56 4.33
C CYS A 47 8.78 12.91 3.91
N PHE A 48 7.45 12.99 3.82
CA PHE A 48 6.70 14.23 3.63
C PHE A 48 5.73 14.42 4.78
N SER A 49 5.67 15.63 5.36
CA SER A 49 4.67 15.95 6.37
C SER A 49 3.55 16.76 5.75
N ILE A 50 2.32 16.25 5.82
CA ILE A 50 1.12 16.91 5.30
C ILE A 50 0.05 16.86 6.38
N VAL A 51 -0.47 18.03 6.76
CA VAL A 51 -1.35 18.15 7.94
C VAL A 51 -2.75 17.61 7.69
N ASP A 52 -3.34 17.91 6.54
CA ASP A 52 -4.67 17.40 6.16
C ASP A 52 -4.51 15.97 5.64
N GLU A 53 -5.04 14.99 6.39
CA GLU A 53 -4.92 13.57 6.06
C GLU A 53 -5.51 13.25 4.68
N ARG A 54 -6.64 13.86 4.32
CA ARG A 54 -7.27 13.59 3.02
C ARG A 54 -6.37 14.08 1.89
N CYS A 55 -5.80 15.27 2.01
CA CYS A 55 -4.81 15.78 1.06
C CYS A 55 -3.55 14.92 1.04
N ALA A 56 -3.06 14.48 2.20
CA ALA A 56 -1.90 13.61 2.33
C ALA A 56 -2.10 12.29 1.55
N ALA A 57 -3.29 11.71 1.64
CA ALA A 57 -3.61 10.47 0.96
C ALA A 57 -3.66 10.62 -0.57
N PHE A 58 -4.28 11.69 -1.09
CA PHE A 58 -4.24 11.97 -2.53
C PHE A 58 -2.84 12.34 -3.02
N PHE A 59 -2.03 13.00 -2.20
CA PHE A 59 -0.62 13.26 -2.52
C PHE A 59 0.16 11.94 -2.65
N ALA A 60 -0.06 10.99 -1.75
CA ALA A 60 0.52 9.64 -1.86
C ALA A 60 0.07 8.92 -3.12
N LEU A 61 -1.22 9.00 -3.51
CA LEU A 61 -1.70 8.43 -4.77
C LEU A 61 -0.96 8.98 -5.99
N GLY A 62 -0.76 10.29 -6.05
CA GLY A 62 0.00 10.90 -7.14
C GLY A 62 1.43 10.35 -7.24
N ILE A 63 2.07 10.09 -6.10
CA ILE A 63 3.40 9.45 -6.06
C ILE A 63 3.32 8.00 -6.55
N VAL A 64 2.35 7.21 -6.08
CA VAL A 64 2.17 5.81 -6.53
C VAL A 64 1.96 5.75 -8.05
N GLN A 65 1.08 6.62 -8.58
CA GLN A 65 0.79 6.68 -10.02
C GLN A 65 2.02 7.04 -10.85
N GLN A 66 2.82 8.00 -10.39
CA GLN A 66 3.99 8.49 -11.11
C GLN A 66 5.18 7.52 -11.06
N LEU A 67 5.44 6.95 -9.89
CA LEU A 67 6.62 6.10 -9.66
C LEU A 67 6.35 4.62 -9.90
N LYS A 68 5.09 4.19 -9.82
CA LYS A 68 4.68 2.78 -9.87
C LYS A 68 5.36 1.93 -8.77
N GLU A 69 5.60 2.58 -7.63
CA GLU A 69 6.21 2.01 -6.43
C GLU A 69 5.23 2.10 -5.26
N PRO A 70 5.30 1.19 -4.27
CA PRO A 70 4.48 1.28 -3.09
C PRO A 70 4.82 2.52 -2.25
N VAL A 71 3.79 3.21 -1.76
CA VAL A 71 3.92 4.41 -0.90
C VAL A 71 3.21 4.17 0.42
N ALA A 72 3.86 4.54 1.53
CA ALA A 72 3.25 4.46 2.85
C ALA A 72 2.55 5.77 3.25
N LEU A 73 1.37 5.64 3.85
CA LEU A 73 0.66 6.68 4.57
C LEU A 73 0.74 6.40 6.06
N VAL A 74 1.04 7.39 6.88
CA VAL A 74 1.13 7.26 8.33
C VAL A 74 0.22 8.28 8.99
N CYS A 75 -0.68 7.87 9.87
CA CYS A 75 -1.49 8.78 10.67
C CYS A 75 -1.62 8.33 12.12
N THR A 76 -2.06 9.25 12.97
CA THR A 76 -2.48 8.95 14.35
C THR A 76 -3.83 8.23 14.37
N SER A 77 -4.30 7.88 15.58
CA SER A 77 -5.59 7.25 15.80
C SER A 77 -6.77 8.21 15.57
N GLY A 78 -7.98 7.65 15.49
CA GLY A 78 -9.22 8.42 15.43
C GLY A 78 -9.62 8.81 14.00
N SER A 79 -10.26 9.97 13.84
CA SER A 79 -10.79 10.41 12.54
C SER A 79 -9.72 10.66 11.48
N ALA A 80 -8.45 10.84 11.88
CA ALA A 80 -7.31 10.94 10.98
C ALA A 80 -7.30 9.78 9.97
N LEU A 81 -7.51 8.55 10.45
CA LEU A 81 -7.60 7.36 9.59
C LEU A 81 -8.76 7.45 8.59
N LEU A 82 -9.94 7.92 9.04
CA LEU A 82 -11.13 8.01 8.18
C LEU A 82 -10.95 8.99 7.03
N ASN A 83 -10.14 10.04 7.22
CA ASN A 83 -9.84 11.01 6.17
C ASN A 83 -9.02 10.41 5.02
N TYR A 84 -8.34 9.28 5.22
CA TYR A 84 -7.66 8.56 4.13
C TYR A 84 -8.63 7.79 3.21
N TYR A 85 -9.86 7.51 3.65
CA TYR A 85 -10.77 6.61 2.92
C TYR A 85 -11.01 7.01 1.45
N PRO A 86 -11.24 8.29 1.09
CA PRO A 86 -11.45 8.66 -0.31
C PRO A 86 -10.31 8.22 -1.24
N ALA A 87 -9.06 8.36 -0.78
CA ALA A 87 -7.89 7.93 -1.54
C ALA A 87 -7.67 6.41 -1.49
N VAL A 88 -8.04 5.75 -0.38
CA VAL A 88 -8.02 4.28 -0.29
C VAL A 88 -9.02 3.66 -1.28
N ALA A 89 -10.22 4.22 -1.40
CA ALA A 89 -11.20 3.77 -2.38
C ALA A 89 -10.70 3.95 -3.82
N GLU A 90 -10.10 5.09 -4.12
CA GLU A 90 -9.47 5.33 -5.42
C GLU A 90 -8.33 4.35 -5.69
N ALA A 91 -7.44 4.11 -4.72
CA ALA A 91 -6.35 3.13 -4.85
C ALA A 91 -6.86 1.72 -5.17
N PHE A 92 -8.00 1.35 -4.57
CA PHE A 92 -8.61 0.03 -4.75
C PHE A 92 -9.13 -0.17 -6.18
N TYR A 93 -9.79 0.83 -6.75
CA TYR A 93 -10.33 0.74 -8.12
C TYR A 93 -9.29 1.01 -9.21
N SER A 94 -8.20 1.70 -8.88
CA SER A 94 -7.14 2.10 -9.83
C SER A 94 -5.88 1.22 -9.74
N ASP A 95 -5.94 0.10 -9.01
CA ASP A 95 -4.84 -0.83 -8.80
C ASP A 95 -3.52 -0.16 -8.35
N LEU A 96 -3.60 0.65 -7.28
CA LEU A 96 -2.45 1.42 -6.77
C LEU A 96 -1.97 0.88 -5.42
N SER A 97 -0.69 0.50 -5.36
CA SER A 97 -0.01 -0.01 -4.16
C SER A 97 0.13 1.05 -3.06
N LEU A 98 -0.90 1.18 -2.21
CA LEU A 98 -0.93 2.12 -1.10
C LEU A 98 -0.89 1.38 0.25
N VAL A 99 0.10 1.68 1.09
CA VAL A 99 0.27 1.02 2.39
C VAL A 99 -0.15 1.98 3.50
N VAL A 100 -1.35 1.80 4.07
CA VAL A 100 -1.85 2.65 5.16
C VAL A 100 -1.41 2.10 6.50
N LEU A 101 -0.62 2.89 7.24
CA LEU A 101 -0.14 2.61 8.58
C LEU A 101 -0.86 3.54 9.56
N SER A 102 -1.81 3.00 10.33
CA SER A 102 -2.52 3.79 11.34
C SER A 102 -2.04 3.41 12.72
N ALA A 103 -1.58 4.40 13.48
CA ALA A 103 -1.39 4.19 14.90
C ALA A 103 -2.76 4.07 15.58
N ASP A 104 -2.85 3.21 16.59
CA ASP A 104 -4.06 2.98 17.36
C ASP A 104 -3.76 2.97 18.86
N ARG A 105 -4.83 3.05 19.64
CA ARG A 105 -4.77 2.82 21.07
C ARG A 105 -4.78 1.31 21.34
N PRO A 106 -4.14 0.87 22.44
CA PRO A 106 -4.24 -0.50 22.94
C PRO A 106 -5.68 -0.97 23.06
N GLU A 107 -5.93 -2.26 22.86
CA GLU A 107 -7.29 -2.84 22.82
C GLU A 107 -8.11 -2.55 24.08
N HIS A 108 -7.46 -2.53 25.25
CA HIS A 108 -8.13 -2.25 26.53
C HIS A 108 -8.64 -0.79 26.67
N LEU A 109 -8.25 0.12 25.77
CA LEU A 109 -8.72 1.52 25.73
C LEU A 109 -9.80 1.75 24.66
N ILE A 110 -10.17 0.73 23.89
CA ILE A 110 -11.18 0.85 22.83
C ILE A 110 -12.59 0.68 23.42
N GLY A 111 -13.51 1.56 23.04
CA GLY A 111 -14.93 1.46 23.42
C GLY A 111 -15.26 1.93 24.84
N ILE A 112 -14.29 2.49 25.57
CA ILE A 112 -14.47 2.99 26.94
C ILE A 112 -14.58 4.52 27.03
N GLY A 113 -14.62 5.20 25.88
CA GLY A 113 -14.68 6.67 25.81
C GLY A 113 -13.34 7.38 26.00
N ASP A 114 -12.20 6.69 25.81
CA ASP A 114 -10.89 7.34 25.81
C ASP A 114 -10.75 8.28 24.61
N GLY A 115 -10.09 9.42 24.83
CA GLY A 115 -9.95 10.46 23.82
C GLY A 115 -9.21 9.96 22.56
N GLN A 116 -9.73 10.34 21.39
CA GLN A 116 -9.17 9.99 20.08
C GLN A 116 -9.12 8.47 19.81
N THR A 117 -10.08 7.71 20.36
CA THR A 117 -10.31 6.30 20.03
C THR A 117 -11.51 6.12 19.10
N ILE A 118 -11.39 5.20 18.14
CA ILE A 118 -12.50 4.67 17.32
C ILE A 118 -12.25 3.17 17.10
N ASN A 119 -13.22 2.44 16.55
CA ASN A 119 -12.97 1.09 16.07
C ASN A 119 -12.24 1.14 14.71
N GLN A 120 -10.91 1.05 14.72
CA GLN A 120 -10.10 1.08 13.49
C GLN A 120 -10.01 -0.28 12.79
N LYS A 121 -10.35 -1.38 13.49
CA LYS A 121 -10.23 -2.74 12.95
C LYS A 121 -11.13 -2.88 11.73
N ASN A 122 -10.53 -3.20 10.57
CA ASN A 122 -11.21 -3.37 9.29
C ASN A 122 -12.03 -2.15 8.84
N VAL A 123 -11.62 -0.93 9.19
CA VAL A 123 -12.38 0.30 8.84
C VAL A 123 -12.57 0.48 7.32
N PHE A 124 -11.64 -0.03 6.53
CA PHE A 124 -11.66 0.00 5.06
C PHE A 124 -12.15 -1.29 4.40
N LYS A 125 -12.84 -2.18 5.13
CA LYS A 125 -13.19 -3.54 4.69
C LYS A 125 -13.66 -3.68 3.23
N ASN A 126 -14.39 -2.71 2.71
CA ASN A 126 -14.96 -2.77 1.36
C ASN A 126 -13.97 -2.40 0.24
N HIS A 127 -12.88 -1.70 0.56
CA HIS A 127 -11.94 -1.14 -0.41
C HIS A 127 -10.48 -1.37 0.00
N ILE A 128 -10.19 -2.54 0.59
CA ILE A 128 -8.85 -2.92 1.01
C ILE A 128 -8.55 -4.35 0.55
N LEU A 129 -7.33 -4.60 0.10
CA LEU A 129 -6.90 -5.94 -0.31
C LEU A 129 -6.52 -6.80 0.89
N TYR A 130 -5.96 -6.18 1.93
CA TYR A 130 -5.52 -6.85 3.14
C TYR A 130 -5.62 -5.90 4.34
N SER A 131 -6.06 -6.42 5.48
CA SER A 131 -6.12 -5.67 6.74
C SER A 131 -5.37 -6.42 7.83
N ALA A 132 -4.18 -5.94 8.19
CA ALA A 132 -3.40 -6.42 9.32
C ALA A 132 -3.81 -5.65 10.58
N ASN A 133 -4.15 -6.36 11.65
CA ASN A 133 -4.46 -5.77 12.95
C ASN A 133 -3.46 -6.29 13.97
N LEU A 134 -2.42 -5.50 14.24
CA LEU A 134 -1.27 -5.93 15.03
C LEU A 134 -1.59 -5.97 16.54
N ILE A 135 -0.75 -6.68 17.29
CA ILE A 135 -0.90 -6.90 18.73
C ILE A 135 0.45 -6.63 19.40
N GLU A 136 0.52 -5.70 20.35
CA GLU A 136 1.79 -5.15 20.85
C GLU A 136 2.82 -6.20 21.32
N ASP A 137 2.37 -7.25 22.02
CA ASP A 137 3.24 -8.27 22.62
C ASP A 137 3.30 -9.58 21.80
N ASN A 138 3.01 -9.53 20.50
CA ASN A 138 3.06 -10.71 19.63
C ASN A 138 3.91 -10.48 18.38
N GLN A 139 5.23 -10.38 18.59
CA GLN A 139 6.21 -10.09 17.55
C GLN A 139 6.14 -11.07 16.35
N GLU A 140 6.07 -12.38 16.61
CA GLU A 140 6.04 -13.39 15.55
C GLU A 140 4.80 -13.25 14.65
N GLN A 141 3.61 -13.11 15.25
CA GLN A 141 2.39 -12.91 14.48
C GLN A 141 2.43 -11.57 13.72
N ASN A 142 2.92 -10.50 14.36
CA ASN A 142 3.00 -9.20 13.72
C ASN A 142 3.93 -9.22 12.51
N GLU A 143 5.07 -9.90 12.59
CA GLU A 143 5.97 -10.06 11.44
C GLU A 143 5.27 -10.74 10.27
N ILE A 144 4.47 -11.78 10.52
CA ILE A 144 3.69 -12.48 9.48
C ILE A 144 2.66 -11.53 8.86
N GLU A 145 1.86 -10.84 9.69
CA GLU A 145 0.82 -9.92 9.24
C GLU A 145 1.36 -8.74 8.43
N ILE A 146 2.48 -8.14 8.87
CA ILE A 146 3.14 -7.04 8.16
C ILE A 146 3.70 -7.54 6.82
N ASN A 147 4.36 -8.70 6.82
CA ASN A 147 4.88 -9.29 5.58
C ASN A 147 3.76 -9.55 4.59
N ALA A 148 2.67 -10.18 5.04
CA ALA A 148 1.50 -10.47 4.24
C ALA A 148 0.89 -9.19 3.67
N ALA A 149 0.60 -8.20 4.51
CA ALA A 149 0.00 -6.94 4.07
C ALA A 149 0.84 -6.25 2.98
N ILE A 150 2.14 -6.04 3.21
CA ILE A 150 2.98 -5.34 2.22
C ILE A 150 3.13 -6.18 0.95
N ASN A 151 3.28 -7.50 1.06
CA ASN A 151 3.33 -8.39 -0.10
C ASN A 151 2.04 -8.33 -0.92
N PHE A 152 0.87 -8.28 -0.26
CA PHE A 152 -0.42 -8.13 -0.93
C PHE A 152 -0.49 -6.82 -1.73
N ALA A 153 -0.05 -5.70 -1.13
CA ALA A 153 -0.01 -4.40 -1.81
C ALA A 153 0.90 -4.39 -3.04
N ILE A 154 2.06 -5.05 -2.96
CA ILE A 154 3.04 -5.09 -4.04
C ILE A 154 2.59 -6.03 -5.17
N VAL A 155 2.17 -7.25 -4.83
CA VAL A 155 1.85 -8.29 -5.82
C VAL A 155 0.53 -8.00 -6.53
N ASN A 156 -0.50 -7.62 -5.78
CA ASN A 156 -1.86 -7.42 -6.31
C ASN A 156 -2.13 -5.97 -6.68
N LYS A 157 -1.17 -5.06 -6.45
CA LYS A 157 -1.27 -3.64 -6.76
C LYS A 157 -2.53 -3.00 -6.20
N GLY A 158 -2.61 -2.80 -4.89
CA GLY A 158 -3.76 -2.13 -4.30
C GLY A 158 -3.53 -1.75 -2.85
N PRO A 159 -4.54 -1.15 -2.20
CA PRO A 159 -4.37 -0.61 -0.86
C PRO A 159 -4.42 -1.71 0.19
N VAL A 160 -3.54 -1.60 1.19
CA VAL A 160 -3.53 -2.44 2.38
C VAL A 160 -3.49 -1.59 3.63
N HIS A 161 -4.07 -2.09 4.72
CA HIS A 161 -4.15 -1.37 5.98
C HIS A 161 -3.45 -2.17 7.08
N ILE A 162 -2.53 -1.54 7.78
CA ILE A 162 -1.84 -2.08 8.95
C ILE A 162 -2.20 -1.18 10.13
N ASN A 163 -3.05 -1.70 11.03
CA ASN A 163 -3.42 -1.05 12.27
C ASN A 163 -2.42 -1.41 13.37
N VAL A 164 -1.81 -0.40 14.00
CA VAL A 164 -0.65 -0.56 14.89
C VAL A 164 -0.97 -0.01 16.28
N PRO A 165 -1.31 -0.85 17.28
CA PRO A 165 -1.53 -0.36 18.64
C PRO A 165 -0.21 0.03 19.31
N PHE A 166 -0.22 1.16 20.03
CA PHE A 166 0.92 1.60 20.84
C PHE A 166 0.52 1.98 22.26
N ASN A 167 1.03 1.26 23.25
CA ASN A 167 1.08 1.71 24.65
C ASN A 167 2.04 2.90 24.80
N GLU A 168 1.80 3.66 25.86
CA GLU A 168 2.76 4.67 26.33
C GLU A 168 3.88 3.96 27.11
N PRO A 169 5.13 4.47 27.08
CA PRO A 169 5.56 5.74 26.49
C PRO A 169 5.89 5.67 24.98
N LEU A 170 5.60 6.77 24.26
CA LEU A 170 5.68 6.81 22.78
C LEU A 170 6.96 7.42 22.21
N TYR A 171 7.71 8.18 23.01
CA TYR A 171 8.82 9.03 22.54
C TYR A 171 10.19 8.52 22.97
N GLU A 172 10.26 7.34 23.60
CA GLU A 172 11.54 6.78 24.05
C GLU A 172 12.38 6.29 22.86
N LEU A 173 13.69 6.51 22.94
CA LEU A 173 14.64 6.21 21.87
C LEU A 173 15.73 5.25 22.34
N VAL A 174 16.31 4.53 21.39
CA VAL A 174 17.47 3.65 21.58
C VAL A 174 18.51 3.87 20.47
N GLU A 175 19.77 3.56 20.75
CA GLU A 175 20.88 3.76 19.80
C GLU A 175 21.01 2.63 18.78
N GLU A 176 20.50 1.43 19.11
CA GLU A 176 20.59 0.24 18.27
C GLU A 176 19.22 -0.43 18.08
N LEU A 177 19.02 -1.05 16.92
CA LEU A 177 17.85 -1.87 16.64
C LEU A 177 17.83 -3.08 17.59
N SER A 178 16.68 -3.29 18.23
CA SER A 178 16.43 -4.43 19.12
C SER A 178 15.76 -5.60 18.40
N VAL A 179 15.34 -5.41 17.14
CA VAL A 179 14.68 -6.42 16.31
C VAL A 179 15.47 -6.72 15.04
N LYS A 180 15.34 -7.94 14.52
CA LYS A 180 15.84 -8.37 13.21
C LYS A 180 14.72 -9.13 12.48
N PRO A 181 13.76 -8.41 11.88
CA PRO A 181 12.57 -9.03 11.32
C PRO A 181 12.89 -9.97 10.17
N LYS A 182 12.16 -11.07 10.07
CA LYS A 182 12.29 -11.98 8.93
C LYS A 182 11.56 -11.42 7.73
N VAL A 183 12.28 -11.24 6.63
CA VAL A 183 11.72 -10.71 5.38
C VAL A 183 11.24 -11.86 4.52
N GLU A 184 9.94 -11.90 4.26
CA GLU A 184 9.35 -12.85 3.31
C GLU A 184 9.15 -12.16 1.96
N VAL A 185 9.84 -12.67 0.93
CA VAL A 185 9.77 -12.14 -0.43
C VAL A 185 8.70 -12.91 -1.21
N SER A 186 7.64 -12.21 -1.65
CA SER A 186 6.70 -12.80 -2.60
C SER A 186 7.27 -12.78 -4.01
N LYS A 187 7.20 -13.92 -4.70
CA LYS A 187 7.49 -14.01 -6.13
C LYS A 187 6.24 -13.61 -6.91
N THR A 188 6.37 -12.65 -7.83
CA THR A 188 5.34 -12.37 -8.82
C THR A 188 5.12 -13.64 -9.64
N ILE A 189 3.94 -14.24 -9.55
CA ILE A 189 3.55 -15.35 -10.41
C ILE A 189 3.14 -14.73 -11.74
N HIS A 190 3.98 -14.86 -12.76
CA HIS A 190 3.52 -14.61 -14.12
C HIS A 190 2.56 -15.73 -14.50
N SER A 191 1.29 -15.40 -14.71
CA SER A 191 0.35 -16.32 -15.33
C SER A 191 0.79 -16.51 -16.79
N ASN A 192 1.27 -17.71 -17.11
CA ASN A 192 1.45 -18.09 -18.49
C ASN A 192 0.06 -18.21 -19.12
N ILE A 193 -0.19 -17.50 -20.22
CA ILE A 193 -1.40 -17.70 -21.02
C ILE A 193 -1.36 -19.14 -21.53
N ILE A 194 -2.45 -19.87 -21.27
CA ILE A 194 -2.61 -21.26 -21.70
C ILE A 194 -2.70 -21.28 -23.24
N SER A 195 -1.89 -22.12 -23.90
CA SER A 195 -1.77 -22.14 -25.36
C SER A 195 -3.10 -22.44 -26.07
N GLU A 196 -3.93 -23.31 -25.50
CA GLU A 196 -5.23 -23.63 -26.11
C GLU A 196 -6.17 -22.42 -26.20
N VAL A 197 -6.14 -21.53 -25.18
CA VAL A 197 -6.94 -20.30 -25.18
C VAL A 197 -6.46 -19.34 -26.26
N LEU A 198 -5.15 -19.26 -26.47
CA LEU A 198 -4.56 -18.38 -27.48
C LEU A 198 -4.98 -18.81 -28.90
N ASP A 199 -4.94 -20.11 -29.19
CA ASP A 199 -5.30 -20.66 -30.50
C ASP A 199 -6.77 -20.38 -30.84
N GLU A 200 -7.68 -20.52 -29.86
CA GLU A 200 -9.09 -20.18 -30.02
C GLU A 200 -9.28 -18.69 -30.35
N LEU A 201 -8.62 -17.80 -29.59
CA LEU A 201 -8.69 -16.35 -29.81
C LEU A 201 -8.14 -15.95 -31.19
N VAL A 202 -7.05 -16.57 -31.64
CA VAL A 202 -6.46 -16.35 -32.97
C VAL A 202 -7.43 -16.78 -34.07
N HIS A 203 -8.11 -17.92 -33.90
CA HIS A 203 -9.11 -18.38 -34.86
C HIS A 203 -10.31 -17.41 -34.95
N ILE A 204 -10.83 -16.96 -33.81
CA ILE A 204 -11.92 -15.96 -33.75
C ILE A 204 -11.48 -14.66 -34.41
N TRP A 205 -10.27 -14.18 -34.11
CA TRP A 205 -9.72 -12.97 -34.70
C TRP A 205 -9.65 -13.09 -36.23
N ASN A 206 -9.01 -14.14 -36.76
CA ASN A 206 -8.78 -14.29 -38.19
C ASN A 206 -10.06 -14.53 -39.01
N SER A 207 -11.09 -15.14 -38.42
CA SER A 207 -12.39 -15.36 -39.07
C SER A 207 -13.32 -14.14 -39.04
N SER A 208 -13.04 -13.16 -38.16
CA SER A 208 -13.88 -11.98 -37.97
C SER A 208 -13.66 -10.94 -39.07
N LYS A 209 -14.76 -10.54 -39.74
CA LYS A 209 -14.73 -9.55 -40.84
C LYS A 209 -14.60 -8.09 -40.39
N ARG A 210 -15.00 -7.78 -39.16
CA ARG A 210 -14.95 -6.44 -38.56
C ARG A 210 -14.60 -6.60 -37.09
N LYS A 211 -13.60 -5.85 -36.64
CA LYS A 211 -13.01 -5.99 -35.31
C LYS A 211 -12.95 -4.60 -34.67
N MET A 212 -13.25 -4.54 -33.37
CA MET A 212 -13.12 -3.32 -32.59
C MET A 212 -12.22 -3.62 -31.39
N VAL A 213 -11.16 -2.86 -31.24
CA VAL A 213 -10.24 -2.90 -30.10
C VAL A 213 -10.52 -1.69 -29.23
N LEU A 214 -10.92 -1.91 -27.98
CA LEU A 214 -11.10 -0.87 -26.98
C LEU A 214 -9.93 -0.92 -26.00
N ILE A 215 -9.12 0.12 -25.98
CA ILE A 215 -8.00 0.28 -25.07
C ILE A 215 -8.49 1.19 -23.95
N GLY A 216 -8.65 0.60 -22.75
CA GLY A 216 -9.00 1.36 -21.55
C GLY A 216 -7.82 2.16 -21.01
N VAL A 217 -7.98 2.66 -19.78
CA VAL A 217 -6.93 3.42 -19.09
C VAL A 217 -5.71 2.52 -18.86
N ASN A 218 -4.64 2.80 -19.60
CA ASN A 218 -3.34 2.18 -19.42
C ASN A 218 -2.31 3.24 -19.03
N HIS A 219 -1.22 2.80 -18.40
CA HIS A 219 -0.10 3.70 -18.20
C HIS A 219 0.55 4.08 -19.55
N PRO A 220 1.20 5.24 -19.63
CA PRO A 220 1.96 5.63 -20.81
C PRO A 220 2.94 4.53 -21.23
N ASN A 221 2.98 4.23 -22.53
CA ASN A 221 3.86 3.24 -23.15
C ASN A 221 3.69 1.79 -22.67
N GLN A 222 2.56 1.46 -22.04
CA GLN A 222 2.27 0.07 -21.63
C GLN A 222 2.04 -0.87 -22.82
N ILE A 223 1.46 -0.35 -23.90
CA ILE A 223 1.34 -1.04 -25.19
C ILE A 223 2.39 -0.44 -26.12
N GLU A 224 3.24 -1.27 -26.70
CA GLU A 224 4.22 -0.80 -27.67
C GLU A 224 3.51 -0.26 -28.92
N GLN A 225 3.91 0.94 -29.37
CA GLN A 225 3.30 1.63 -30.51
C GLN A 225 3.22 0.76 -31.78
N LYS A 226 4.22 -0.11 -32.00
CA LYS A 226 4.27 -1.02 -33.15
C LYS A 226 3.02 -1.91 -33.28
N TRP A 227 2.40 -2.28 -32.16
CA TRP A 227 1.20 -3.12 -32.16
C TRP A 227 -0.05 -2.32 -32.51
N LEU A 228 -0.14 -1.08 -32.01
CA LEU A 228 -1.20 -0.16 -32.40
C LEU A 228 -1.12 0.18 -33.89
N ASP A 229 0.08 0.42 -34.40
CA ASP A 229 0.32 0.68 -35.81
C ASP A 229 -0.01 -0.54 -36.69
N ALA A 230 0.24 -1.75 -36.20
CA ALA A 230 -0.14 -2.98 -36.90
C ALA A 230 -1.66 -3.11 -37.02
N PHE A 231 -2.40 -2.82 -35.94
CA PHE A 231 -3.87 -2.81 -35.97
C PHE A 231 -4.43 -1.70 -36.85
N ALA A 232 -3.83 -0.51 -36.83
CA ALA A 232 -4.27 0.62 -37.66
C ALA A 232 -4.08 0.38 -39.18
N LYS A 233 -3.23 -0.57 -39.58
CA LYS A 233 -3.02 -0.96 -40.99
C LYS A 233 -4.00 -2.03 -41.49
N ASP A 234 -4.73 -2.70 -40.60
CA ASP A 234 -5.76 -3.66 -40.97
C ASP A 234 -7.09 -2.93 -41.13
N ASP A 235 -7.55 -2.77 -42.38
CA ASP A 235 -8.82 -2.08 -42.71
C ASP A 235 -10.05 -2.71 -42.04
N SER A 236 -9.95 -3.94 -41.53
CA SER A 236 -11.02 -4.60 -40.78
C SER A 236 -11.06 -4.25 -39.29
N VAL A 237 -10.08 -3.48 -38.78
CA VAL A 237 -9.91 -3.16 -37.37
C VAL A 237 -10.12 -1.67 -37.12
N ILE A 238 -10.90 -1.35 -36.08
CA ILE A 238 -10.97 0.00 -35.51
C ILE A 238 -10.43 -0.05 -34.08
N VAL A 239 -9.52 0.87 -33.74
CA VAL A 239 -8.95 1.00 -32.41
C VAL A 239 -9.48 2.28 -31.75
N PHE A 240 -10.06 2.14 -30.57
CA PHE A 240 -10.38 3.25 -29.66
C PHE A 240 -9.43 3.21 -28.48
N THR A 241 -8.84 4.35 -28.14
CA THR A 241 -7.88 4.53 -27.03
C THR A 241 -8.32 5.65 -26.12
#